data_AF-A0A6V8L8P7-F1
#
_entry.id   AF-A0A6V8L8P7-F1
#
_cell.length_a   1.000
_cell.length_b   1.000
_cell.length_c   1.000
_cell.angle_alpha   90.00
_cell.angle_beta   90.00
_cell.angle_gamma   90.00
#
_symmetry.space_group_name_H-M   'P 1'
#
loop_
_entity.id
_entity.type
_entity.pdbx_description
1 polymer ?
#
loop_
_entity_poly.entity_id
_entity_poly.type
_entity_poly.pdbx_seq_one_letter_code
_entity_poly.pdbx_strand_id
1 'polypeptide(L)'
;MEEGVTAVTAEVLDPEPPVARPAAGEDRETERGLRGLVGSGSSQVGISAAMRARDAARPTDADLAEAEERLVIVRRNWVPRDEPPKR
;
A
#
# COMPACT_ATOMS: atom_id res chain seq x y z
N MET A 1 32.86 -1.61 15.58
CA MET A 1 31.42 -1.85 15.87
C MET A 1 30.67 -0.89 14.97
N GLU A 2 30.05 -1.45 13.93
CA GLU A 2 29.46 -0.74 12.79
C GLU A 2 28.37 0.25 13.21
N GLU A 3 28.44 1.46 12.64
CA GLU A 3 27.38 2.45 12.64
C GLU A 3 26.19 1.93 11.82
N GLY A 4 25.00 1.98 12.41
CA GLY A 4 23.75 1.66 11.72
C GLY A 4 23.49 2.66 10.61
N VAL A 5 23.56 2.18 9.36
CA VAL A 5 23.16 2.95 8.18
C VAL A 5 21.64 3.17 8.24
N THR A 6 21.23 4.36 8.65
CA THR A 6 19.84 4.81 8.53
C THR A 6 19.58 5.16 7.07
N ALA A 7 18.62 4.47 6.43
CA ALA A 7 18.22 4.76 5.07
C ALA A 7 17.60 6.18 4.99
N VAL A 8 18.30 7.09 4.32
CA VAL A 8 17.80 8.43 3.99
C VAL A 8 16.95 8.31 2.73
N THR A 9 15.64 8.51 2.86
CA THR A 9 14.76 8.66 1.69
C THR A 9 14.96 10.06 1.12
N ALA A 10 15.44 10.15 -0.12
CA ALA A 10 15.59 11.41 -0.82
C ALA A 10 14.21 12.08 -1.02
N GLU A 11 14.10 13.37 -0.71
CA GLU A 11 12.93 14.17 -1.03
C GLU A 11 12.82 14.32 -2.56
N VAL A 12 11.78 13.73 -3.14
CA VAL A 12 11.42 13.94 -4.55
C VAL A 12 10.61 15.24 -4.62
N LEU A 13 11.26 16.33 -5.01
CA LEU A 13 10.60 17.61 -5.29
C LEU A 13 10.08 17.60 -6.74
N ASP A 14 8.75 17.56 -6.91
CA ASP A 14 8.10 17.77 -8.20
C ASP A 14 8.08 19.26 -8.57
N PRO A 15 8.29 19.64 -9.85
CA PRO A 15 8.19 21.04 -10.26
C PRO A 15 6.73 21.52 -10.29
N GLU A 16 6.46 22.67 -9.66
CA GLU A 16 5.15 23.32 -9.59
C GLU A 16 4.57 23.64 -11.00
N PRO A 17 3.31 23.24 -11.30
CA PRO A 17 2.63 23.63 -12.53
C PRO A 17 2.08 25.07 -12.46
N PRO A 18 1.91 25.76 -13.60
CA PRO A 18 1.45 27.14 -13.64
C PRO A 18 0.01 27.28 -13.13
N VAL A 19 -0.20 28.23 -12.21
CA VAL A 19 -1.50 28.60 -11.63
C VAL A 19 -2.48 29.06 -12.71
N ALA A 20 -3.52 28.24 -12.96
CA ALA A 20 -4.68 28.59 -13.78
C ALA A 20 -5.90 28.86 -12.89
N ARG A 21 -6.72 29.86 -13.27
CA ARG A 21 -7.92 30.32 -12.56
C ARG A 21 -9.10 29.34 -12.69
N PRO A 22 -10.03 29.32 -11.71
CA PRO A 22 -10.96 28.21 -11.53
C PRO A 22 -12.06 28.18 -12.59
N ALA A 23 -12.33 27.00 -13.13
CA ALA A 23 -13.43 26.68 -14.04
C ALA A 23 -14.26 25.58 -13.40
N ALA A 24 -15.60 25.72 -13.44
CA ALA A 24 -16.62 24.90 -12.78
C ALA A 24 -16.64 23.37 -13.08
N GLY A 25 -15.57 22.82 -13.66
CA GLY A 25 -15.23 21.39 -13.65
C GLY A 25 -14.38 20.97 -12.44
N GLU A 26 -13.84 21.92 -11.68
CA GLU A 26 -13.01 21.65 -10.50
C GLU A 26 -13.77 20.85 -9.43
N ASP A 27 -15.04 21.09 -9.15
CA ASP A 27 -15.73 20.41 -8.04
C ASP A 27 -15.65 18.87 -8.09
N ARG A 28 -15.67 18.26 -9.28
CA ARG A 28 -15.52 16.79 -9.43
C ARG A 28 -14.07 16.32 -9.31
N GLU A 29 -13.12 17.16 -9.65
CA GLU A 29 -11.68 16.90 -9.54
C GLU A 29 -11.18 17.17 -8.11
N THR A 30 -11.70 18.22 -7.47
CA THR A 30 -11.59 18.57 -6.07
C THR A 30 -12.25 17.51 -5.19
N GLU A 31 -13.45 17.02 -5.47
CA GLU A 31 -14.03 15.87 -4.75
C GLU A 31 -13.17 14.61 -4.88
N ARG A 32 -12.60 14.35 -6.07
CA ARG A 32 -11.71 13.19 -6.30
C ARG A 32 -10.39 13.35 -5.54
N GLY A 33 -9.82 14.56 -5.49
CA GLY A 33 -8.64 14.90 -4.71
C GLY A 33 -8.88 14.84 -3.20
N LEU A 34 -10.05 15.31 -2.75
CA LEU A 34 -10.48 15.26 -1.35
C LEU A 34 -10.80 13.83 -0.89
N ARG A 35 -11.30 12.93 -1.76
CA ARG A 35 -11.42 11.49 -1.45
C ARG A 35 -10.07 10.80 -1.28
N GLY A 36 -9.01 11.33 -1.90
CA GLY A 36 -7.64 10.92 -1.62
C GLY A 36 -7.13 11.46 -0.27
N LEU A 37 -7.58 12.64 0.14
CA LEU A 37 -7.14 13.31 1.37
C LEU A 37 -7.92 12.87 2.63
N VAL A 38 -9.20 12.53 2.49
CA VAL A 38 -10.10 12.03 3.54
C VAL A 38 -10.29 10.52 3.32
N GLY A 39 -9.19 9.80 3.52
CA GLY A 39 -9.00 8.38 3.21
C GLY A 39 -7.52 8.03 3.38
N SER A 40 -7.09 6.80 3.11
CA SER A 40 -5.69 6.37 3.29
C SER A 40 -4.67 7.03 2.34
N GLY A 41 -4.93 8.24 1.81
CA GLY A 41 -4.07 8.86 0.80
C GLY A 41 -4.24 8.22 -0.57
N SER A 42 -3.74 8.89 -1.60
CA SER A 42 -3.24 8.18 -2.79
C SER A 42 -2.04 7.32 -2.35
N SER A 43 -1.97 6.07 -2.84
CA SER A 43 -0.82 5.20 -2.52
C SER A 43 0.47 5.82 -3.07
N GLN A 44 1.51 5.90 -2.23
CA GLN A 44 2.85 6.36 -2.64
C GLN A 44 3.56 5.35 -3.58
N VAL A 45 3.01 4.15 -3.75
CA VAL A 45 3.63 3.07 -4.54
C VAL A 45 2.71 2.71 -5.71
N GLY A 46 3.20 2.90 -6.94
CA GLY A 46 2.48 2.48 -8.14
C GLY A 46 2.27 0.95 -8.22
N ILE A 47 1.26 0.51 -8.98
CA ILE A 47 0.84 -0.90 -9.04
C ILE A 47 2.00 -1.85 -9.34
N SER A 48 2.83 -1.55 -10.34
CA SER A 48 3.95 -2.43 -10.74
C SER A 48 5.01 -2.56 -9.63
N ALA A 49 5.29 -1.48 -8.91
CA ALA A 49 6.21 -1.50 -7.78
C ALA A 49 5.61 -2.28 -6.60
N ALA A 50 4.30 -2.13 -6.36
CA ALA A 50 3.59 -2.89 -5.33
C ALA A 50 3.60 -4.40 -5.62
N MET A 51 3.39 -4.80 -6.89
CA MET A 51 3.47 -6.22 -7.27
C MET A 51 4.87 -6.78 -7.07
N ARG A 52 5.92 -6.04 -7.49
CA ARG A 52 7.31 -6.46 -7.24
C ARG A 52 7.64 -6.57 -5.75
N ALA A 53 7.14 -5.64 -4.93
CA ALA A 53 7.32 -5.69 -3.49
C ALA A 53 6.68 -6.95 -2.88
N ARG A 54 5.50 -7.36 -3.37
CA ARG A 54 4.86 -8.63 -2.94
C ARG A 54 5.70 -9.84 -3.30
N ASP A 55 6.29 -9.86 -4.50
CA ASP A 55 7.14 -10.97 -4.94
C ASP A 55 8.42 -11.05 -4.08
N ALA A 56 9.03 -9.90 -3.77
CA ALA A 56 10.21 -9.83 -2.90
C ALA A 56 9.89 -10.19 -1.43
N ALA A 57 8.67 -9.91 -0.97
CA ALA A 57 8.21 -10.20 0.39
C ALA A 57 7.56 -11.59 0.53
N ARG A 58 7.72 -12.49 -0.45
CA ARG A 58 7.19 -13.85 -0.34
C ARG A 58 7.89 -14.56 0.83
N PRO A 59 7.14 -15.06 1.84
CA PRO A 59 7.72 -15.79 2.97
C PRO A 59 8.50 -17.01 2.53
N THR A 60 9.61 -17.28 3.21
CA THR A 60 10.41 -18.49 3.05
C THR A 60 9.82 -19.65 3.83
N ASP A 61 10.30 -20.87 3.56
CA ASP A 61 9.89 -22.06 4.31
C ASP A 61 10.27 -21.97 5.79
N ALA A 62 11.39 -21.32 6.10
CA ALA A 62 11.82 -21.07 7.47
C ALA A 62 10.85 -20.13 8.20
N ASP A 63 10.38 -19.06 7.53
CA ASP A 63 9.38 -18.15 8.09
C ASP A 63 8.06 -18.87 8.37
N LEU A 64 7.67 -19.80 7.50
CA LEU A 64 6.46 -20.61 7.69
C LEU A 64 6.59 -21.57 8.88
N ALA A 65 7.74 -22.24 9.02
CA ALA A 65 7.99 -23.12 10.16
C ALA A 65 8.00 -22.35 11.49
N GLU A 66 8.64 -21.18 11.51
CA GLU A 66 8.63 -20.28 12.65
C GLU A 66 7.20 -19.82 13.01
N ALA A 67 6.40 -19.50 12.00
CA ALA A 67 5.02 -19.07 12.19
C ALA A 67 4.15 -20.19 12.78
N GLU A 68 4.36 -21.45 12.37
CA GLU A 68 3.66 -22.62 12.91
C GLU A 68 3.93 -22.81 14.41
N GLU A 69 5.17 -22.59 14.85
CA GLU A 69 5.54 -22.71 16.26
C GLU A 69 5.00 -21.57 17.14
N ARG A 70 4.94 -20.34 16.60
CA ARG A 70 4.73 -19.14 17.42
C ARG A 70 3.35 -18.51 17.30
N LEU A 71 2.65 -18.69 16.19
CA LEU A 71 1.39 -18.01 15.95
C LEU A 71 0.18 -18.87 16.34
N VAL A 72 -0.69 -18.30 17.18
CA VAL A 72 -1.98 -18.92 17.52
C VAL A 72 -3.05 -18.41 16.55
N ILE A 73 -3.50 -19.26 15.62
CA ILE A 73 -4.54 -18.91 14.64
C ILE A 73 -5.93 -19.10 15.25
N VAL A 74 -6.65 -18.00 15.51
CA VAL A 74 -8.01 -18.02 16.05
C VAL A 74 -9.06 -17.89 14.94
N ARG A 75 -9.92 -18.89 14.76
CA ARG A 75 -10.99 -18.91 13.73
C ARG A 75 -12.39 -18.70 14.33
N ARG A 76 -12.69 -17.50 14.80
CA ARG A 76 -14.03 -17.15 15.34
C ARG A 76 -14.96 -16.74 14.22
N ASN A 77 -16.15 -17.34 14.17
CA ASN A 77 -17.21 -17.02 13.19
C ASN A 77 -16.75 -17.10 11.72
N TRP A 78 -15.64 -17.79 11.46
CA TRP A 78 -15.12 -17.98 10.12
C TRP A 78 -15.61 -19.32 9.59
N VAL A 79 -16.37 -19.28 8.50
CA VAL A 79 -16.81 -20.46 7.77
C VAL A 79 -15.98 -20.55 6.50
N PRO A 80 -15.15 -21.59 6.33
CA PRO A 80 -14.43 -21.81 5.08
C PRO A 80 -15.41 -21.84 3.91
N ARG A 81 -15.04 -21.20 2.81
CA ARG A 81 -15.81 -21.23 1.57
C ARG A 81 -15.11 -22.17 0.59
N ASP A 82 -15.87 -23.14 0.07
CA ASP A 82 -15.33 -24.15 -0.85
C ASP A 82 -15.02 -23.57 -2.25
N GLU A 83 -15.82 -22.61 -2.72
CA GLU A 83 -15.65 -22.01 -4.06
C GLU A 83 -15.46 -20.49 -3.97
N PRO A 84 -14.33 -19.94 -4.48
CA PRO A 84 -14.10 -18.50 -4.52
C PRO A 84 -15.14 -17.76 -5.39
N PRO A 85 -15.34 -16.45 -5.18
CA PRO A 85 -16.26 -15.66 -6.00
C PRO A 85 -15.82 -15.66 -7.47
N LYS A 86 -16.77 -15.93 -8.38
CA LYS A 86 -16.55 -15.84 -9.82
C LYS A 86 -16.35 -14.38 -10.22
N ARG A 87 -15.36 -14.12 -11.05
CA ARG A 87 -15.08 -12.81 -11.65
C ARG A 87 -15.93 -12.57 -12.89
#